data_AF-A0A1C0AG48-F1
#
_entry.id   AF-A0A1C0AG48-F1
#
_cell.length_a   1.000
_cell.length_b   1.000
_cell.length_c   1.000
_cell.angle_alpha   90.00
_cell.angle_beta   90.00
_cell.angle_gamma   90.00
#
_symmetry.space_group_name_H-M   'P 1'
#
loop_
_entity.id
_entity.type
_entity.pdbx_description
1 polymer ?
#
loop_
_entity_poly.entity_id
_entity_poly.type
_entity_poly.pdbx_seq_one_letter_code
_entity_poly.pdbx_strand_id
1 'polypeptide(L)' 'MYKLKNIKGRVNSLLRTGEDFVKNNLSISAAQHIIDTGEMVESDRPDYPICINHEWYFEGEEIVKKPKESKKEK' A
#
# COMPACT_ATOMS: atom_id res chain seq x y z
N MET A 1 -8.66 2.87 -6.66
CA MET A 1 -7.23 2.65 -6.96
C MET A 1 -6.48 3.00 -5.70
N TYR A 2 -5.54 2.17 -5.26
CA TYR A 2 -4.73 2.44 -4.08
C TYR A 2 -3.32 2.85 -4.51
N LYS A 3 -2.73 3.82 -3.83
CA LYS A 3 -1.34 4.22 -4.02
C LYS A 3 -0.55 3.90 -2.76
N LEU A 4 0.67 3.38 -2.91
CA LEU A 4 1.57 3.14 -1.79
C LEU A 4 1.82 4.43 -0.99
N LYS A 5 1.48 4.38 0.31
CA LYS A 5 1.79 5.44 1.25
C LYS A 5 3.26 5.36 1.59
N ASN A 6 4.00 6.41 1.30
CA ASN A 6 5.43 6.45 1.58
C ASN A 6 5.79 7.64 2.48
N ILE A 7 6.74 7.41 3.37
CA ILE A 7 7.31 8.40 4.26
C ILE A 7 8.81 8.43 3.95
N LYS A 8 9.29 9.56 3.40
CA LYS A 8 10.70 9.76 3.03
C LYS A 8 11.24 8.68 2.08
N GLY A 9 10.46 8.26 1.09
CA GLY A 9 10.91 7.27 0.10
C GLY A 9 10.78 5.81 0.55
N ARG A 10 10.29 5.56 1.77
CA ARG A 10 10.06 4.22 2.32
C ARG A 10 8.59 3.99 2.62
N VAL A 11 8.15 2.77 2.44
CA VAL A 11 6.80 2.27 2.65
C VAL A 11 6.87 1.27 3.78
N ASN A 12 5.99 1.40 4.76
CA ASN A 12 5.87 0.35 5.77
C ASN A 12 5.05 -0.80 5.19
N SER A 13 5.53 -1.99 5.48
CA SER A 13 4.93 -3.25 5.07
C SER A 13 4.83 -4.21 6.25
N LEU A 14 3.87 -5.11 6.22
CA LEU A 14 3.84 -6.29 7.07
C LEU A 14 4.05 -7.52 6.20
N LEU A 15 4.96 -8.38 6.63
CA LEU A 15 5.11 -9.72 6.08
C LEU A 15 4.43 -10.70 7.03
N ARG A 16 3.46 -11.46 6.51
CA ARG A 16 2.84 -12.55 7.24
C ARG A 16 3.77 -13.76 7.25
N THR A 17 4.14 -14.21 8.44
CA THR A 17 4.96 -15.39 8.65
C THR A 17 4.16 -16.35 9.52
N GLY A 18 3.37 -17.22 8.88
CA GLY A 18 2.45 -18.12 9.57
C GLY A 18 1.30 -17.37 10.26
N GLU A 19 1.28 -17.41 11.60
CA GLU A 19 0.31 -16.69 12.44
C GLU A 19 0.78 -15.28 12.85
N ASP A 20 2.07 -14.98 12.66
CA ASP A 20 2.67 -13.71 13.05
C ASP A 20 2.79 -12.74 11.87
N PHE A 21 2.87 -11.44 12.20
CA PHE A 21 3.10 -10.37 11.24
C PHE A 21 4.38 -9.60 11.61
N VAL A 22 5.33 -9.59 10.69
CA VAL A 22 6.61 -8.90 10.86
C VAL A 22 6.53 -7.53 10.19
N LYS A 23 6.77 -6.48 10.96
CA LYS A 23 6.89 -5.11 10.43
C LYS A 23 8.20 -4.96 9.68
N ASN A 24 8.10 -4.55 8.42
CA ASN A 24 9.24 -4.30 7.55
C ASN A 24 9.14 -2.93 6.88
N ASN A 25 10.27 -2.30 6.57
CA ASN A 25 10.28 -1.10 5.73
C ASN A 25 10.91 -1.40 4.37
N LEU A 26 10.20 -1.03 3.31
CA LEU A 26 10.65 -1.25 1.95
C LEU A 26 10.76 0.09 1.24
N SER A 27 11.71 0.21 0.32
CA SER A 27 11.73 1.36 -0.59
C SER A 27 10.48 1.33 -1.48
N ILE A 28 9.98 2.50 -1.88
CA ILE A 28 8.82 2.60 -2.80
C ILE A 28 9.01 1.71 -4.03
N SER A 29 10.19 1.74 -4.63
CA SER A 29 10.49 0.95 -5.83
C SER A 29 10.37 -0.56 -5.59
N ALA A 30 10.82 -1.04 -4.42
CA ALA A 30 10.72 -2.45 -4.06
C ALA A 30 9.27 -2.86 -3.79
N ALA A 31 8.53 -2.04 -3.04
CA ALA A 31 7.10 -2.27 -2.79
C ALA A 31 6.30 -2.26 -4.10
N GLN A 32 6.58 -1.32 -5.01
CA GLN A 32 5.93 -1.24 -6.31
C GLN A 32 6.25 -2.46 -7.18
N HIS A 33 7.50 -2.96 -7.14
CA HIS A 33 7.88 -4.18 -7.84
C HIS A 33 7.15 -5.40 -7.28
N ILE A 34 7.03 -5.54 -5.94
CA ILE A 34 6.27 -6.63 -5.33
C ILE A 34 4.81 -6.59 -5.77
N ILE A 35 4.18 -5.40 -5.79
CA ILE A 35 2.80 -5.23 -6.27
C ILE A 35 2.67 -5.58 -7.76
N ASP A 36 3.65 -5.22 -8.58
CA ASP A 36 3.64 -5.48 -10.03
C ASP A 36 3.86 -6.98 -10.34
N THR A 37 4.69 -7.65 -9.56
CA THR A 37 5.01 -9.08 -9.72
C THR A 37 4.04 -10.03 -9.02
N GLY A 38 3.34 -9.55 -8.00
CA GLY A 38 2.43 -10.33 -7.17
C GLY A 38 0.98 -10.06 -7.49
N GLU A 39 0.08 -10.81 -6.85
CA GLU A 39 -1.36 -10.66 -7.03
C GLU A 39 -1.95 -9.79 -5.91
N MET A 40 -2.62 -8.71 -6.30
CA MET A 40 -3.39 -7.89 -5.38
C MET A 40 -4.64 -8.65 -4.93
N VAL A 41 -4.73 -8.86 -3.62
CA VAL A 41 -5.82 -9.58 -2.96
C VAL A 41 -6.53 -8.66 -1.98
N GLU A 42 -7.70 -9.09 -1.51
CA GLU A 42 -8.45 -8.33 -0.52
C GLU A 42 -7.69 -8.25 0.80
N SER A 43 -7.53 -7.04 1.31
CA SER A 43 -6.93 -6.82 2.62
C SER A 43 -7.96 -7.01 3.74
N ASP A 44 -7.72 -7.95 4.65
CA ASP A 44 -8.50 -8.07 5.89
C ASP A 44 -8.20 -6.96 6.92
N ARG A 45 -7.15 -6.17 6.71
CA ARG A 45 -6.69 -5.13 7.66
C ARG A 45 -7.01 -3.73 7.13
N PRO A 46 -7.76 -2.91 7.89
CA PRO A 46 -8.11 -1.55 7.47
C PRO A 46 -6.89 -0.62 7.39
N ASP A 47 -5.88 -0.82 8.23
CA ASP A 47 -4.64 -0.02 8.22
C ASP A 47 -3.73 -0.34 7.01
N TYR A 48 -3.90 -1.51 6.39
CA TYR A 48 -3.07 -1.99 5.28
C TYR A 48 -3.97 -2.38 4.09
N PRO A 49 -4.52 -1.42 3.35
CA PRO A 49 -5.52 -1.66 2.31
C PRO A 49 -4.95 -2.34 1.05
N ILE A 50 -3.63 -2.49 0.94
CA ILE A 50 -2.98 -3.17 -0.17
C ILE A 50 -2.41 -4.49 0.37
N CYS A 51 -2.97 -5.62 -0.03
CA CYS A 51 -2.42 -6.94 0.26
C CYS A 51 -1.99 -7.61 -1.04
N ILE A 52 -0.80 -8.21 -1.02
CA ILE A 52 -0.19 -8.92 -2.15
C ILE A 52 0.10 -10.36 -1.70
N ASN A 53 -0.39 -11.34 -2.47
CA ASN A 53 -0.21 -12.78 -2.25
C ASN A 53 -0.70 -13.30 -0.87
N HIS A 54 -1.54 -12.56 -0.12
CA HIS A 54 -1.88 -12.84 1.30
C HIS A 54 -0.66 -12.90 2.25
N GLU A 55 0.51 -12.47 1.78
CA GLU A 55 1.76 -12.49 2.52
C GLU A 55 2.21 -11.07 2.84
N TRP A 56 2.13 -10.18 1.86
CA TRP A 56 2.62 -8.82 1.98
C TRP A 56 1.47 -7.84 2.13
N TYR A 57 1.51 -7.03 3.19
CA TYR A 57 0.54 -5.98 3.44
C TYR A 57 1.27 -4.64 3.39
N PHE A 58 0.78 -3.69 2.61
CA PHE A 58 1.38 -2.38 2.43
C PHE A 58 0.45 -1.27 2.90
N GLU A 59 1.02 -0.25 3.55
CA GLU A 59 0.28 0.98 3.80
C GLU A 59 -0.02 1.64 2.44
N GLY A 60 -1.29 1.92 2.21
CA GLY A 60 -1.78 2.54 1.00
C GLY A 60 -2.74 3.67 1.33
N GLU A 61 -2.71 4.72 0.52
CA GLU A 61 -3.76 5.72 0.53
C GLU A 61 -4.68 5.45 -0.66
N GLU A 62 -5.98 5.40 -0.40
CA GLU A 62 -6.97 5.33 -1.47
C GLU A 62 -6.89 6.62 -2.28
N ILE A 63 -6.39 6.54 -3.51
CA ILE A 63 -6.60 7.60 -4.48
C ILE A 63 -8.05 7.51 -4.91
N VAL A 64 -8.90 8.12 -4.09
CA VAL A 64 -10.20 8.58 -4.53
C VAL A 64 -9.91 9.44 -5.75
N LYS A 65 -10.25 8.94 -6.95
CA LYS A 65 -10.43 9.82 -8.10
C LYS A 65 -11.63 10.70 -7.75
N LYS A 66 -11.44 11.70 -6.89
CA LYS A 66 -12.24 12.90 -7.00
C LYS A 66 -11.89 13.44 -8.38
N PRO A 67 -12.83 13.47 -9.36
CA PRO A 67 -12.61 14.31 -10.52
C PRO A 67 -12.22 15.68 -9.97
N LYS A 68 -11.11 16.25 -10.48
CA LYS A 68 -10.61 17.57 -10.07
C LYS A 68 -11.78 18.49 -9.75
N GLU A 69 -12.05 18.75 -8.47
CA GLU A 69 -12.91 19.86 -8.13
C GLU A 69 -12.02 21.11 -8.26
N SER A 70 -12.01 21.63 -9.48
CA SER A 70 -11.59 22.99 -9.78
C SER A 70 -12.42 23.96 -8.95
N LYS A 71 -11.94 24.38 -7.78
CA LYS A 71 -12.32 25.66 -7.13
C LYS A 71 -11.07 26.17 -6.39
N LYS A 72 -10.28 27.10 -6.94
CA LYS A 72 -10.53 28.54 -7.16
C LYS A 72 -10.63 29.31 -5.84
N GLU A 73 -9.58 30.07 -5.50
CA GLU A 73 -9.61 31.39 -4.84
C GLU A 73 -8.19 31.86 -4.55
N LYS A 74 -7.80 33.13 -4.57
CA LYS A 74 -8.12 34.34 -5.35
C LYS A 74 -7.00 35.32 -4.99
#